data_AF-A0AAW2QZS0-F1
#
_entry.id   AF-A0AAW2QZS0-F1
#
_cell.length_a   1.000
_cell.length_b   1.000
_cell.length_c   1.000
_cell.angle_alpha   90.00
_cell.angle_beta   90.00
_cell.angle_gamma   90.00
#
_symmetry.space_group_name_H-M   'P 1'
#
loop_
_entity.id
_entity.type
_entity.pdbx_description
1 polymer ?
#
loop_
_entity_poly.entity_id
_entity_poly.type
_entity_poly.pdbx_seq_one_letter_code
_entity_poly.pdbx_strand_id
1 'polypeptide(L)'
;LAKILKKYDKRTGGVLRLPFIQKVLEQPFFTTDLISKLIKECETTIDSVLPPTESARIFHTERDHQAVPGEGIFWNTVAALLTMQEMRKSSSTYGHFSLPPLNLPDFEVIQSLQVISPIQIP
;
A
#
# COMPACT_ATOMS: atom_id res chain seq x y z
N LEU A 1 14.61 4.15 -27.46
CA LEU A 1 15.12 5.09 -28.49
C LEU A 1 16.56 5.57 -28.27
N ALA A 2 16.90 6.12 -27.10
CA ALA A 2 18.22 6.72 -26.83
C ALA A 2 19.42 5.83 -27.22
N LYS A 3 19.35 4.52 -26.96
CA LYS A 3 20.41 3.56 -27.34
C LYS A 3 20.58 3.40 -28.85
N ILE A 4 19.49 3.46 -29.62
CA ILE A 4 19.49 3.33 -31.08
C ILE A 4 20.09 4.58 -31.70
N LEU A 5 19.65 5.76 -31.27
CA LEU A 5 20.18 7.05 -31.73
C LEU A 5 21.68 7.17 -31.44
N LYS A 6 22.11 6.74 -30.24
CA LYS A 6 23.54 6.68 -29.89
C LYS A 6 24.34 5.79 -30.84
N LYS A 7 23.76 4.68 -31.28
CA LYS A 7 24.39 3.75 -32.23
C LYS A 7 24.49 4.36 -33.63
N TYR A 8 23.45 5.04 -34.08
CA TYR A 8 23.44 5.74 -35.36
C TYR A 8 24.55 6.79 -35.40
N ASP A 9 24.53 7.75 -34.46
CA ASP A 9 25.53 8.82 -34.37
C ASP A 9 26.96 8.27 -34.30
N LYS A 10 27.19 7.19 -33.54
CA LYS A 10 28.51 6.53 -33.46
C LYS A 10 28.96 5.92 -34.80
N ARG A 11 28.05 5.42 -35.63
CA ARG A 11 28.38 4.79 -36.92
C ARG A 11 28.51 5.79 -38.06
N THR A 12 27.70 6.85 -38.06
CA THR A 12 27.65 7.84 -39.16
C THR A 12 28.43 9.12 -38.86
N GLY A 13 28.87 9.33 -37.61
CA GLY A 13 29.48 10.59 -37.19
C GLY A 13 28.49 11.77 -37.13
N GLY A 14 27.20 11.51 -37.31
CA GLY A 14 26.14 12.51 -37.25
C GLY A 14 25.71 12.84 -35.81
N VAL A 15 24.79 13.80 -35.68
CA VAL A 15 24.26 14.28 -34.39
C VAL A 15 22.72 14.29 -34.41
N LEU A 16 22.13 13.13 -34.68
CA LEU A 16 20.66 12.99 -34.80
C LEU A 16 19.97 12.84 -33.45
N ARG A 17 20.69 12.42 -32.41
CA ARG A 17 20.10 12.10 -31.10
C ARG A 17 19.30 13.25 -30.48
N LEU A 18 19.85 14.46 -30.45
CA LEU A 18 19.21 15.60 -29.79
C LEU A 18 17.88 16.00 -30.44
N PRO A 19 17.81 16.34 -31.75
CA PRO A 19 16.56 16.76 -32.38
C PRO A 19 15.51 15.64 -32.37
N PHE A 20 15.94 14.38 -32.40
CA PHE A 20 15.01 13.26 -32.37
C PHE A 20 14.43 13.00 -30.96
N ILE A 21 15.25 13.12 -29.91
CA ILE A 21 14.74 12.97 -28.54
C ILE A 21 13.71 14.06 -28.23
N GLN A 22 13.97 15.32 -28.62
CA GLN A 22 13.00 16.40 -28.41
C GLN A 22 11.63 16.07 -29.01
N LYS A 23 11.59 15.61 -30.27
CA LYS A 23 10.34 15.18 -30.93
C LYS A 23 9.63 14.02 -30.23
N VAL A 24 10.39 13.13 -29.62
CA VAL A 24 9.84 11.93 -28.95
C VAL A 24 9.24 12.26 -27.60
N LEU A 25 9.77 13.26 -26.89
CA LEU A 25 9.20 13.74 -25.63
C LEU A 25 7.78 14.29 -25.83
N GLU A 26 7.48 14.81 -27.01
CA GLU A 26 6.15 15.34 -27.38
C GLU A 26 5.17 14.23 -27.82
N GLN A 27 5.62 12.97 -27.95
CA GLN A 27 4.76 11.90 -28.43
C GLN A 27 3.84 11.36 -27.32
N PRO A 28 2.61 10.94 -27.67
CA PRO A 28 1.62 10.48 -26.70
C PRO A 28 2.05 9.22 -25.94
N PHE A 29 2.92 8.38 -26.52
CA PHE A 29 3.44 7.20 -25.81
C PHE A 29 4.51 7.55 -24.75
N PHE A 30 4.99 8.78 -24.74
CA PHE A 30 5.97 9.26 -23.76
C PHE A 30 5.32 10.01 -22.58
N THR A 31 4.01 10.30 -22.66
CA THR A 31 3.28 10.96 -21.57
C THR A 31 3.09 10.01 -20.40
N THR A 32 3.47 10.42 -19.20
CA THR A 32 3.32 9.62 -17.98
C THR A 32 2.22 10.13 -17.06
N ASP A 33 1.48 11.18 -17.43
CA ASP A 33 0.55 11.89 -16.55
C ASP A 33 -0.53 10.98 -15.96
N LEU A 34 -1.10 10.08 -16.76
CA LEU A 34 -2.07 9.09 -16.29
C LEU A 34 -1.46 8.14 -15.26
N ILE A 35 -0.25 7.65 -15.51
CA ILE A 35 0.45 6.72 -14.61
C ILE A 35 0.80 7.45 -13.31
N SER A 36 1.31 8.68 -13.40
CA SER A 36 1.62 9.52 -12.23
C SER A 36 0.37 9.80 -11.39
N LYS A 37 -0.78 10.03 -12.04
CA LYS A 37 -2.06 10.21 -11.34
C LYS A 37 -2.49 8.92 -10.63
N LEU A 38 -2.42 7.78 -11.32
CA LEU A 38 -2.74 6.48 -10.74
C LEU A 38 -1.86 6.17 -9.52
N ILE A 39 -0.55 6.41 -9.63
CA ILE A 39 0.39 6.21 -8.52
C ILE A 39 -0.01 7.07 -7.31
N LYS A 40 -0.33 8.35 -7.51
CA LYS A 40 -0.78 9.24 -6.42
C LYS A 40 -2.08 8.80 -5.77
N GLU A 41 -3.03 8.31 -6.56
CA GLU A 41 -4.30 7.76 -6.03
C GLU A 41 -4.03 6.50 -5.18
N CYS A 42 -3.12 5.63 -5.63
CA CYS A 42 -2.66 4.48 -4.85
C CYS A 42 -1.94 4.90 -3.56
N GLU A 43 -0.98 5.83 -3.62
CA GLU A 43 -0.27 6.37 -2.46
C GLU A 43 -1.24 6.94 -1.43
N THR A 44 -2.20 7.76 -1.87
CA THR A 44 -3.23 8.34 -1.00
C THR A 44 -4.10 7.27 -0.34
N THR A 45 -4.45 6.23 -1.09
CA THR A 45 -5.21 5.10 -0.56
C THR A 45 -4.40 4.35 0.50
N ILE A 46 -3.12 4.07 0.22
CA ILE A 46 -2.21 3.42 1.15
C ILE A 46 -2.05 4.23 2.43
N ASP A 47 -1.84 5.55 2.33
CA ASP A 47 -1.71 6.45 3.48
C ASP A 47 -2.99 6.52 4.33
N SER A 48 -4.17 6.31 3.73
CA SER A 48 -5.44 6.23 4.47
C SER A 48 -5.64 4.90 5.19
N VAL A 49 -5.25 3.78 4.57
CA VAL A 49 -5.52 2.43 5.08
C VAL A 49 -4.36 1.83 5.90
N LEU A 50 -3.17 2.41 5.85
CA LEU A 50 -2.05 1.99 6.68
C LEU A 50 -1.85 3.01 7.81
N PRO A 51 -1.64 2.57 9.06
CA PRO A 51 -1.24 3.49 10.10
C PRO A 51 0.12 4.11 9.73
N PRO A 52 0.32 5.42 9.94
CA PRO A 52 1.57 6.08 9.59
C PRO A 52 2.71 5.40 10.34
N THR A 53 3.69 4.91 9.57
CA THR A 53 4.90 4.31 10.14
C THR A 53 5.68 5.42 10.85
N GLU A 54 5.91 5.18 12.14
CA GLU A 54 6.75 5.93 13.08
C GLU A 54 6.08 7.00 13.96
N SER A 55 5.82 6.61 15.23
CA SER A 55 6.19 7.36 16.44
C SER A 55 5.65 8.79 16.69
N ALA A 56 4.78 9.33 15.84
CA ALA A 56 4.33 10.71 15.98
C ALA A 56 2.85 10.90 15.60
N ARG A 57 1.97 10.52 16.53
CA ARG A 57 0.92 11.39 17.08
C ARG A 57 -0.01 10.57 17.96
N ILE A 58 0.40 10.48 19.22
CA ILE A 58 -0.50 10.28 20.34
C ILE A 58 -1.56 11.40 20.24
N PHE A 59 -2.83 11.02 20.34
CA PHE A 59 -4.03 11.86 20.51
C PHE A 59 -4.80 12.33 19.27
N HIS A 60 -5.98 11.72 19.17
CA HIS A 60 -7.26 12.21 18.66
C HIS A 60 -7.33 12.69 17.21
N THR A 61 -8.05 11.90 16.44
CA THR A 61 -9.15 12.46 15.67
C THR A 61 -10.36 11.54 15.89
N GLU A 62 -11.15 11.87 16.93
CA GLU A 62 -12.59 11.73 16.78
C GLU A 62 -12.99 12.70 15.67
N ARG A 63 -13.09 12.24 14.43
CA ARG A 63 -13.85 12.94 13.40
C ARG A 63 -14.54 11.90 12.56
N ASP A 64 -15.86 11.95 12.64
CA ASP A 64 -16.83 11.62 11.60
C ASP A 64 -16.19 10.98 10.38
N HIS A 65 -16.37 9.66 10.28
CA HIS A 65 -16.09 8.90 9.09
C HIS A 65 -16.91 9.48 7.93
N GLN A 66 -16.37 10.49 7.25
CA GLN A 66 -16.69 10.71 5.85
C GLN A 66 -16.01 9.56 5.11
N ALA A 67 -16.65 8.38 5.20
CA ALA A 67 -16.13 7.13 4.71
C ALA A 67 -15.81 7.26 3.23
N VAL A 68 -14.51 7.15 2.89
CA VAL A 68 -14.12 6.77 1.54
C VAL A 68 -14.79 5.42 1.26
N PRO A 69 -15.51 5.25 0.14
CA PRO A 69 -16.19 4.00 -0.15
C PRO A 69 -15.20 2.82 -0.13
N GLY A 70 -15.34 1.92 0.85
CA GLY A 70 -14.50 0.72 1.00
C GLY A 70 -13.55 0.72 2.19
N GLU A 71 -13.25 1.88 2.80
CA GLU A 71 -12.31 1.97 3.92
C GLU A 71 -12.83 1.25 5.19
N GLY A 72 -14.12 1.42 5.49
CA GLY A 72 -14.75 0.70 6.61
C GLY A 72 -14.75 -0.82 6.44
N ILE A 73 -14.85 -1.33 5.21
CA ILE A 73 -14.90 -2.79 4.96
C ILE A 73 -13.52 -3.41 5.19
N PHE A 74 -12.45 -2.74 4.77
CA PHE A 74 -11.07 -3.17 5.02
C PHE A 74 -10.79 -3.25 6.52
N TRP A 75 -11.03 -2.16 7.27
CA TRP A 75 -10.77 -2.12 8.70
C TRP A 75 -11.65 -3.09 9.49
N ASN A 76 -12.92 -3.26 9.12
CA ASN A 76 -13.80 -4.26 9.74
C ASN A 76 -13.30 -5.70 9.49
N THR A 77 -12.78 -5.98 8.30
CA THR A 77 -12.22 -7.29 7.96
C THR A 77 -10.94 -7.54 8.75
N VAL A 78 -10.03 -6.56 8.81
CA VAL A 78 -8.81 -6.62 9.62
C VAL A 78 -9.14 -6.84 11.09
N ALA A 79 -10.08 -6.06 11.66
CA ALA A 79 -10.53 -6.22 13.04
C ALA A 79 -11.11 -7.62 13.29
N ALA A 80 -11.99 -8.12 12.41
CA ALA A 80 -12.56 -9.46 12.53
C ALA A 80 -11.48 -10.56 12.52
N LEU A 81 -10.50 -10.49 11.62
CA LEU A 81 -9.40 -11.47 11.55
C LEU A 81 -8.53 -11.45 12.81
N LEU A 82 -8.22 -10.26 13.33
CA LEU A 82 -7.45 -10.08 14.56
C LEU A 82 -8.21 -10.63 15.77
N THR A 83 -9.51 -10.34 15.89
CA THR A 83 -10.37 -10.89 16.95
C THR A 83 -10.43 -12.42 16.88
N MET A 84 -10.64 -12.99 15.68
CA MET A 84 -10.64 -14.44 15.49
C MET A 84 -9.30 -15.08 15.87
N GLN A 85 -8.18 -14.38 15.66
CA GLN A 85 -6.87 -14.88 16.06
C GLN A 85 -6.68 -14.83 17.57
N GLU A 86 -7.06 -13.73 18.23
CA GLU A 86 -6.96 -13.59 19.68
C GLU A 86 -7.75 -14.69 20.39
N MET A 87 -8.99 -14.94 19.93
CA MET A 87 -9.82 -16.04 20.41
C MET A 87 -9.14 -17.41 20.27
N ARG A 88 -8.33 -17.61 19.23
CA ARG A 88 -7.59 -18.87 18.99
C ARG A 88 -6.28 -18.96 19.78
N LYS A 89 -5.66 -17.83 20.15
CA LYS A 89 -4.42 -17.75 20.95
C LYS A 89 -4.64 -17.89 22.46
N SER A 90 -5.79 -17.45 22.97
CA SER A 90 -6.05 -17.29 24.42
C SER A 90 -6.11 -18.61 25.23
N SER A 91 -6.09 -19.79 24.61
CA SER A 91 -6.21 -21.06 25.31
C SER A 91 -4.84 -21.62 25.74
N SER A 92 -4.52 -21.60 27.04
CA SER A 92 -3.28 -22.20 27.58
C SER A 92 -3.23 -23.73 27.50
N THR A 93 -4.36 -24.39 27.20
CA THR A 93 -4.41 -25.81 26.88
C THR A 93 -5.10 -26.01 25.53
N TYR A 94 -4.41 -26.74 24.65
CA TYR A 94 -4.95 -27.16 23.36
C TYR A 94 -5.67 -28.50 23.55
N GLY A 95 -6.94 -28.59 23.18
CA GLY A 95 -7.77 -29.78 23.37
C GLY A 95 -8.76 -30.00 22.23
N HIS A 96 -9.57 -31.06 22.31
CA HIS A 96 -10.52 -31.43 21.26
C HIS A 96 -11.59 -30.34 20.97
N PHE A 97 -11.86 -29.46 21.93
CA PHE A 97 -12.82 -28.35 21.78
C PHE A 97 -12.14 -27.03 21.37
N SER A 98 -10.82 -27.00 21.20
CA SER A 98 -10.10 -25.81 20.75
C SER A 98 -10.39 -25.55 19.29
N LEU A 99 -10.54 -24.28 18.92
CA LEU A 99 -10.65 -23.88 17.53
C LEU A 99 -9.32 -24.17 16.81
N PRO A 100 -9.36 -24.62 15.55
CA PRO A 100 -8.14 -24.87 14.78
C PRO A 100 -7.34 -23.56 14.60
N PRO A 101 -6.00 -23.61 14.48
CA PRO A 101 -5.19 -22.42 14.23
C PRO A 101 -5.54 -21.78 12.88
N LEU A 102 -5.30 -20.48 12.76
CA LEU A 102 -5.56 -19.70 11.55
C LEU A 102 -4.22 -19.49 10.82
N ASN A 103 -3.95 -20.25 9.77
CA ASN A 103 -2.74 -20.12 8.96
C ASN A 103 -2.96 -19.09 7.86
N LEU A 104 -2.58 -17.83 8.11
CA LEU A 104 -2.54 -16.77 7.10
C LEU A 104 -1.08 -16.41 6.82
N PRO A 105 -0.62 -16.43 5.56
CA PRO A 105 0.77 -16.08 5.21
C PRO A 105 1.12 -14.61 5.53
N ASP A 106 0.12 -13.72 5.51
CA ASP A 106 0.32 -12.27 5.64
C ASP A 106 -0.02 -11.72 7.05
N PHE A 107 0.05 -12.57 8.08
CA PHE A 107 -0.40 -12.19 9.41
C PHE A 107 0.44 -11.08 10.06
N GLU A 108 1.75 -11.03 9.78
CA GLU A 108 2.62 -9.97 10.30
C GLU A 108 2.25 -8.58 9.74
N VAL A 109 1.80 -8.54 8.49
CA VAL A 109 1.31 -7.31 7.87
C VAL A 109 0.04 -6.85 8.58
N ILE A 110 -0.89 -7.77 8.86
CA ILE A 110 -2.16 -7.48 9.55
C ILE A 110 -1.93 -7.04 11.01
N GLN A 111 -0.95 -7.62 11.72
CA GLN A 111 -0.58 -7.16 13.07
C GLN A 111 0.09 -5.78 13.06
N SER A 112 0.91 -5.49 12.05
CA SER A 112 1.57 -4.18 11.93
C SER A 112 0.56 -3.03 11.75
N LEU A 113 -0.67 -3.35 11.30
CA LEU A 113 -1.78 -2.41 11.21
C LEU A 113 -2.45 -2.11 12.57
N GLN A 114 -2.15 -2.86 13.63
CA GLN A 114 -2.73 -2.64 14.94
C GLN A 114 -2.06 -1.46 15.66
N VAL A 115 -2.70 -0.29 15.58
CA VAL A 115 -2.68 0.72 16.64
C VAL A 115 -4.08 0.83 17.22
N ILE A 116 -4.55 -0.23 17.90
CA ILE A 116 -5.72 -0.14 18.78
C ILE A 116 -5.35 -0.88 20.05
N SER A 117 -4.96 -0.13 21.08
CA SER A 117 -4.77 -0.66 22.42
C SER A 117 -6.10 -1.28 22.91
N PRO A 118 -6.07 -2.47 23.52
CA PRO A 118 -7.28 -3.07 24.07
C PRO A 118 -7.86 -2.15 25.16
N ILE A 119 -9.19 -2.01 25.13
CA ILE A 119 -9.98 -1.28 26.14
C ILE A 119 -9.60 -1.81 27.52
N GLN A 120 -9.06 -0.93 28.38
CA GLN A 120 -8.87 -1.27 29.79
C GLN A 120 -10.23 -1.34 30.45
N ILE A 121 -10.64 -2.54 30.82
CA ILE A 121 -11.83 -2.78 31.64
C ILE A 121 -11.42 -2.52 33.11
N PRO A 122 -12.19 -1.73 33.89
CA PRO A 122 -11.88 -1.42 35.29
C PRO A 122 -11.89 -2.65 36.22
#